data_AF-A0A837G426-F1
#
_entry.id   AF-A0A837G426-F1
#
_cell.length_a   1.000
_cell.length_b   1.000
_cell.length_c   1.000
_cell.angle_alpha   90.00
_cell.angle_beta   90.00
_cell.angle_gamma   90.00
#
_symmetry.space_group_name_H-M   'P 1'
#
loop_
_entity.id
_entity.type
_entity.pdbx_description
1 polymer ?
#
loop_
_entity_poly.entity_id
_entity_poly.type
_entity_poly.pdbx_seq_one_letter_code
_entity_poly.pdbx_strand_id
1 'polypeptide(L)'
;MVMKRHSGSQTIEFAMVIVPLMIVLLAAFEFARLMWVTMIFESAVNAAVRDVRTLPPSTTLDSRIRDRIASFPLLDLEKIDIDPPRYSDSVQSLALGRTTTSLTAVMAEYHIRYRFTFLLVPALSETFPSVASLSRTVLVSHDA
;
A
#
# COMPACT_ATOMS: atom_id res chain seq x y z
N MET A 1 1.02 -7.71 -65.84
CA MET A 1 0.83 -6.67 -64.79
C MET A 1 0.74 -7.41 -63.46
N VAL A 2 1.83 -7.47 -62.70
CA VAL A 2 1.88 -8.23 -61.43
C VAL A 2 1.37 -7.31 -60.32
N MET A 3 0.13 -7.55 -59.88
CA MET A 3 -0.48 -6.86 -58.75
C MET A 3 0.25 -7.30 -57.46
N LYS A 4 1.29 -6.57 -57.05
CA LYS A 4 2.03 -6.86 -55.81
C LYS A 4 1.10 -6.67 -54.61
N ARG A 5 0.89 -7.75 -53.86
CA ARG A 5 0.19 -7.77 -52.56
C ARG A 5 0.97 -6.92 -51.54
N HIS A 6 0.71 -5.61 -51.49
CA HIS A 6 1.30 -4.70 -50.50
C HIS A 6 0.54 -4.64 -49.16
N SER A 7 -0.61 -5.28 -49.04
CA SER A 7 -1.47 -5.22 -47.84
C SER A 7 -0.88 -5.89 -46.59
N GLY A 8 -0.01 -6.89 -46.75
CA GLY A 8 0.63 -7.57 -45.61
C GLY A 8 1.69 -6.74 -44.89
N SER A 9 2.49 -5.97 -45.64
CA SER A 9 3.58 -5.14 -45.08
C SER A 9 3.03 -4.05 -44.17
N GLN A 10 2.00 -3.35 -44.62
CA GLN A 10 1.40 -2.23 -43.90
C GLN A 10 0.73 -2.67 -42.59
N THR A 11 0.18 -3.89 -42.55
CA THR A 11 -0.43 -4.45 -41.32
C THR A 11 0.64 -4.82 -40.29
N ILE A 12 1.78 -5.36 -40.72
CA ILE A 12 2.90 -5.71 -39.84
C ILE A 12 3.57 -4.44 -39.31
N GLU A 13 3.80 -3.45 -40.17
CA GLU A 13 4.34 -2.14 -39.77
C GLU A 13 3.43 -1.46 -38.75
N PHE A 14 2.11 -1.48 -38.96
CA PHE A 14 1.14 -0.96 -37.98
C PHE A 14 1.21 -1.73 -36.65
N ALA A 15 1.28 -3.07 -36.69
CA ALA A 15 1.39 -3.89 -35.48
C ALA A 15 2.67 -3.60 -34.68
N MET A 16 3.81 -3.43 -35.37
CA MET A 16 5.09 -3.10 -34.76
C MET A 16 5.10 -1.74 -34.05
N VAL A 17 4.18 -0.83 -34.41
CA VAL A 17 4.03 0.48 -33.75
C VAL A 17 2.97 0.42 -32.65
N ILE A 18 1.80 -0.15 -32.95
CA ILE A 18 0.65 -0.10 -32.03
C ILE A 18 0.87 -0.98 -30.80
N VAL A 19 1.51 -2.16 -30.94
CA VAL A 19 1.70 -3.08 -29.80
C VAL A 19 2.65 -2.48 -28.75
N PRO A 20 3.84 -1.96 -29.09
CA PRO A 20 4.69 -1.28 -28.12
C PRO A 20 4.00 -0.07 -27.50
N LEU A 21 3.26 0.73 -28.29
CA LEU A 21 2.52 1.87 -27.76
C LEU A 21 1.48 1.43 -26.72
N MET A 22 0.72 0.37 -26.99
CA MET A 22 -0.24 -0.18 -26.05
C MET A 22 0.44 -0.69 -24.79
N ILE A 23 1.59 -1.36 -24.89
CA ILE A 23 2.37 -1.80 -23.73
C ILE A 23 2.77 -0.60 -22.86
N VAL A 24 3.25 0.49 -23.47
CA VAL A 24 3.61 1.72 -22.74
C VAL A 24 2.40 2.34 -22.06
N LEU A 25 1.24 2.40 -22.73
CA LEU A 25 0.02 2.94 -22.14
C LEU A 25 -0.48 2.10 -20.96
N LEU A 26 -0.43 0.78 -21.08
CA LEU A 26 -0.79 -0.17 -20.02
C LEU A 26 0.16 -0.05 -18.82
N ALA A 27 1.46 0.07 -19.07
CA ALA A 27 2.45 0.30 -18.01
C ALA A 27 2.23 1.65 -17.32
N ALA A 28 1.95 2.72 -18.08
CA ALA A 28 1.67 4.04 -17.52
C ALA A 28 0.39 4.04 -16.66
N PHE A 29 -0.65 3.33 -17.10
CA PHE A 29 -1.88 3.15 -16.33
C PHE A 29 -1.61 2.46 -14.99
N GLU A 30 -0.86 1.36 -14.97
CA GLU A 30 -0.51 0.65 -13.73
C GLU A 30 0.34 1.51 -12.80
N PHE A 31 1.30 2.23 -13.35
CA PHE A 31 2.12 3.14 -12.58
C PHE A 31 1.29 4.25 -11.93
N ALA A 32 0.37 4.87 -12.69
CA ALA A 32 -0.55 5.87 -12.15
C ALA A 32 -1.44 5.29 -11.04
N ARG A 33 -1.93 4.07 -11.22
CA ARG A 33 -2.74 3.38 -10.19
C ARG A 33 -1.93 3.10 -8.92
N LEU A 34 -0.69 2.62 -9.06
CA LEU A 34 0.21 2.41 -7.92
C LEU A 34 0.44 3.72 -7.17
N MET A 35 0.73 4.81 -7.88
CA MET A 35 0.92 6.14 -7.29
C MET A 35 -0.32 6.60 -6.52
N TRP A 36 -1.52 6.42 -7.08
CA TRP A 36 -2.77 6.76 -6.38
C TRP A 36 -2.99 5.93 -5.13
N VAL A 37 -2.79 4.61 -5.21
CA VAL A 37 -2.95 3.73 -4.05
C VAL A 37 -1.95 4.10 -2.95
N THR A 38 -0.71 4.43 -3.29
CA THR A 38 0.29 4.90 -2.32
C THR A 38 -0.16 6.17 -1.62
N MET A 39 -0.61 7.18 -2.37
CA MET A 39 -1.09 8.44 -1.80
C MET A 39 -2.31 8.24 -0.89
N ILE A 40 -3.26 7.39 -1.30
CA ILE A 40 -4.45 7.07 -0.52
C ILE A 40 -4.08 6.28 0.73
N PHE A 41 -3.17 5.30 0.63
CA PHE A 41 -2.68 4.53 1.76
C PHE A 41 -2.03 5.42 2.83
N GLU A 42 -1.16 6.35 2.44
CA GLU A 42 -0.56 7.30 3.37
C GLU A 42 -1.62 8.19 4.05
N SER A 43 -2.60 8.68 3.29
CA SER A 43 -3.72 9.45 3.84
C SER A 43 -4.56 8.64 4.82
N ALA A 44 -4.87 7.39 4.47
CA ALA A 44 -5.66 6.47 5.26
C ALA A 44 -5.00 6.12 6.58
N VAL A 45 -3.69 5.82 6.55
CA VAL A 45 -2.89 5.56 7.75
C VAL A 45 -2.86 6.78 8.67
N ASN A 46 -2.62 7.97 8.13
CA ASN A 46 -2.61 9.20 8.93
C ASN A 46 -3.99 9.50 9.57
N ALA A 47 -5.08 9.26 8.83
CA ALA A 47 -6.42 9.41 9.35
C ALA A 47 -6.73 8.40 10.47
N ALA A 48 -6.38 7.12 10.27
CA ALA A 48 -6.58 6.07 11.26
C ALA A 48 -5.81 6.35 12.56
N VAL A 49 -4.56 6.80 12.45
CA VAL A 49 -3.72 7.16 13.60
C VAL A 49 -4.32 8.32 14.39
N ARG A 50 -4.84 9.33 13.69
CA ARG A 50 -5.50 10.47 14.34
C ARG A 50 -6.72 10.04 15.14
N ASP A 51 -7.52 9.11 14.61
CA ASP A 51 -8.70 8.59 15.31
C ASP A 51 -8.30 7.79 16.56
N VAL A 52 -7.21 7.02 16.47
CA VAL A 52 -6.71 6.16 17.56
C VAL A 52 -5.99 6.90 18.68
N ARG A 53 -5.35 8.03 18.39
CA ARG A 53 -4.65 8.85 19.39
C ARG A 53 -5.52 9.19 20.61
N THR A 54 -6.82 9.40 20.37
CA THR A 54 -7.79 9.82 21.40
C THR A 54 -8.37 8.68 22.23
N LEU A 55 -8.00 7.43 21.92
CA LEU A 55 -8.54 6.24 22.54
C LEU A 55 -7.50 5.57 23.45
N PRO A 56 -7.94 4.95 24.57
CA PRO A 56 -7.05 4.21 25.44
C PRO A 56 -6.48 2.97 24.71
N PRO A 57 -5.22 2.59 24.99
CA PRO A 57 -4.60 1.41 24.40
C PRO A 57 -5.41 0.15 24.71
N SER A 58 -5.79 -0.58 23.66
CA SER A 58 -6.64 -1.76 23.72
C SER A 58 -6.37 -2.66 22.51
N THR A 59 -6.64 -3.96 22.64
CA THR A 59 -6.48 -4.92 21.53
C THR A 59 -7.48 -4.68 20.40
N THR A 60 -8.57 -3.95 20.66
CA THR A 60 -9.57 -3.55 19.65
C THR A 60 -9.15 -2.39 18.77
N LEU A 61 -8.03 -1.73 19.09
CA LEU A 61 -7.50 -0.63 18.29
C LEU A 61 -6.95 -1.11 16.95
N ASP A 62 -6.29 -2.26 16.91
CA ASP A 62 -5.71 -2.83 15.69
C ASP A 62 -6.81 -3.07 14.64
N SER A 63 -7.93 -3.68 15.04
CA SER A 63 -9.09 -3.86 14.15
C SER A 63 -9.66 -2.52 13.69
N ARG A 64 -9.73 -1.52 14.57
CA ARG A 64 -10.26 -0.21 14.23
C ARG A 64 -9.35 0.56 13.27
N ILE A 65 -8.04 0.47 13.41
CA ILE A 65 -7.07 1.01 12.45
C ILE A 65 -7.27 0.35 11.10
N ARG A 66 -7.36 -0.98 11.08
CA ARG A 66 -7.55 -1.77 9.86
C ARG A 66 -8.84 -1.39 9.13
N ASP A 67 -9.97 -1.35 9.85
CA ASP A 67 -11.28 -0.99 9.31
C ASP A 67 -11.30 0.45 8.79
N ARG A 68 -10.63 1.37 9.51
CA ARG A 68 -10.52 2.76 9.09
C ARG A 68 -9.71 2.90 7.81
N ILE A 69 -8.60 2.19 7.68
CA ILE A 69 -7.80 2.20 6.43
C ILE A 69 -8.62 1.61 5.28
N ALA A 70 -9.32 0.50 5.49
CA ALA A 70 -10.16 -0.13 4.47
C ALA A 70 -11.38 0.72 4.05
N SER A 71 -11.74 1.74 4.83
CA SER A 71 -12.80 2.68 4.45
C SER A 71 -12.41 3.63 3.32
N PHE A 72 -11.11 3.73 2.99
CA PHE A 72 -10.62 4.54 1.89
C PHE A 72 -10.77 3.80 0.55
N PRO A 73 -11.06 4.52 -0.55
CA PRO A 73 -11.24 3.89 -1.85
C PRO A 73 -9.94 3.20 -2.31
N LEU A 74 -10.07 2.14 -3.11
CA LEU A 74 -8.95 1.37 -3.68
C LEU A 74 -8.13 0.54 -2.66
N LEU A 75 -8.48 0.57 -1.38
CA LEU A 75 -7.86 -0.24 -0.33
C LEU A 75 -8.78 -1.38 0.08
N ASP A 76 -8.27 -2.60 0.05
CA ASP A 76 -9.00 -3.79 0.49
C ASP A 76 -8.56 -4.23 1.88
N LEU A 77 -9.51 -4.58 2.74
CA LEU A 77 -9.27 -5.03 4.12
C LEU A 77 -8.32 -6.24 4.17
N GLU A 78 -8.51 -7.20 3.26
CA GLU A 78 -7.74 -8.45 3.17
C GLU A 78 -6.26 -8.23 2.83
N LYS A 79 -5.91 -7.05 2.29
CA LYS A 79 -4.56 -6.69 1.88
C LYS A 79 -3.83 -5.85 2.93
N ILE A 80 -4.48 -5.54 4.06
CA ILE A 80 -3.90 -4.75 5.15
C ILE A 80 -3.43 -5.68 6.26
N ASP A 81 -2.13 -5.65 6.53
CA ASP A 81 -1.51 -6.32 7.67
C ASP A 81 -1.05 -5.27 8.68
N ILE A 82 -1.34 -5.49 9.95
CA ILE A 82 -0.83 -4.68 11.06
C ILE A 82 -0.04 -5.64 11.94
N ASP A 83 1.26 -5.37 12.09
CA ASP A 83 2.10 -6.15 12.99
C ASP A 83 1.76 -5.80 14.45
N PRO A 84 1.98 -6.72 15.41
CA PRO A 84 1.72 -6.45 16.83
C PRO A 84 2.40 -5.15 17.29
N PRO A 85 1.66 -4.21 17.90
CA PRO A 85 2.21 -2.91 18.26
C PRO A 85 3.30 -3.03 19.33
N ARG A 86 4.34 -2.22 19.19
CA ARG A 86 5.39 -2.09 20.21
C ARG A 86 5.01 -0.98 21.17
N TYR A 87 4.50 -1.36 22.32
CA TYR A 87 4.13 -0.46 23.40
C TYR A 87 5.35 0.01 24.21
N SER A 88 5.34 1.27 24.62
CA SER A 88 6.41 1.88 25.42
C SER A 88 5.85 2.96 26.35
N ASP A 89 6.58 3.23 27.44
CA ASP A 89 6.32 4.34 28.35
C ASP A 89 6.82 5.70 27.82
N SER A 90 7.78 5.69 26.88
CA SER A 90 8.42 6.90 26.34
C SER A 90 9.05 6.67 24.97
N VAL A 91 9.33 7.75 24.24
CA VAL A 91 10.08 7.71 22.96
C VAL A 91 11.47 7.11 23.17
N GLN A 92 12.12 7.42 24.30
CA GLN A 92 13.47 6.98 24.62
C GLN A 92 13.53 5.47 24.86
N SER A 93 12.56 4.92 25.60
CA SER A 93 12.44 3.47 25.78
C SER A 93 12.19 2.77 24.45
N LEU A 94 11.39 3.36 23.57
CA LEU A 94 11.08 2.81 22.26
C LEU A 94 12.33 2.80 21.34
N ALA A 95 13.13 3.87 21.37
CA ALA A 95 14.42 3.97 20.69
C ALA A 95 15.47 2.98 21.24
N LEU A 96 15.42 2.69 22.54
CA LEU A 96 16.26 1.68 23.20
C LEU A 96 15.72 0.24 23.06
N GLY A 97 14.60 0.06 22.35
CA GLY A 97 13.96 -1.24 22.13
C GLY A 97 13.26 -1.83 23.36
N ARG A 98 13.07 -1.06 24.43
CA ARG A 98 12.34 -1.46 25.63
C ARG A 98 10.84 -1.39 25.35
N THR A 99 10.14 -2.47 25.67
CA THR A 99 8.70 -2.57 25.50
C THR A 99 8.00 -2.67 26.85
N THR A 100 6.81 -2.11 26.94
CA THR A 100 5.94 -2.18 28.12
C THR A 100 4.63 -2.88 27.78
N THR A 101 3.82 -3.17 28.80
CA THR A 101 2.47 -3.70 28.60
C THR A 101 1.53 -2.59 28.12
N SER A 102 0.51 -2.93 27.34
CA SER A 102 -0.49 -1.97 26.82
C SER A 102 -1.13 -1.09 27.89
N LEU A 103 -1.34 -1.62 29.10
CA LEU A 103 -1.95 -0.91 30.23
C LEU A 103 -1.11 0.24 30.80
N THR A 104 0.21 0.21 30.60
CA THR A 104 1.16 1.21 31.10
C THR A 104 1.82 2.00 29.97
N ALA A 105 1.36 1.76 28.74
CA ALA A 105 1.93 2.35 27.55
C ALA A 105 1.39 3.77 27.34
N VAL A 106 2.31 4.73 27.21
CA VAL A 106 2.01 6.10 26.77
C VAL A 106 2.16 6.19 25.25
N MET A 107 2.95 5.29 24.66
CA MET A 107 3.23 5.26 23.22
C MET A 107 3.10 3.86 22.64
N ALA A 108 2.72 3.79 21.37
CA ALA A 108 2.65 2.58 20.59
C ALA A 108 3.22 2.81 19.18
N GLU A 109 4.14 1.95 18.74
CA GLU A 109 4.63 1.90 17.36
C GLU A 109 3.86 0.81 16.60
N TYR A 110 3.18 1.21 15.52
CA TYR A 110 2.46 0.32 14.62
C TYR A 110 3.23 0.22 13.30
N HIS A 111 3.46 -1.01 12.83
CA HIS A 111 3.91 -1.26 11.46
C HIS A 111 2.72 -1.75 10.63
N ILE A 112 2.33 -0.92 9.66
CA ILE A 112 1.18 -1.18 8.79
C ILE A 112 1.72 -1.48 7.40
N ARG A 113 1.29 -2.60 6.84
CA ARG A 113 1.67 -3.07 5.51
C ARG A 113 0.42 -3.24 4.65
N TYR A 114 0.49 -2.77 3.41
CA TYR A 114 -0.53 -2.97 2.40
C TYR A 114 0.06 -3.70 1.19
N ARG A 115 -0.57 -4.80 0.79
CA ARG A 115 -0.15 -5.59 -0.37
C ARG A 115 -0.84 -5.08 -1.64
N PHE A 116 -0.09 -4.40 -2.50
CA PHE A 116 -0.57 -3.96 -3.80
C PHE A 116 -0.50 -5.10 -4.83
N THR A 117 -1.58 -5.32 -5.57
CA THR A 117 -1.62 -6.31 -6.67
C THR A 117 -1.70 -5.57 -8.00
N PHE A 118 -0.77 -5.81 -8.93
CA PHE A 118 -0.86 -5.33 -10.31
C PHE A 118 -2.08 -5.97 -10.99
N LEU A 119 -2.90 -5.17 -11.66
CA LEU A 119 -4.16 -5.59 -12.28
C LEU A 119 -3.90 -6.29 -13.63
N LEU A 120 -3.01 -5.72 -14.44
CA LEU A 120 -2.70 -6.14 -15.80
C LEU A 120 -1.72 -7.31 -15.85
N VAL A 121 -0.77 -7.37 -14.91
CA VAL A 121 0.23 -8.44 -14.82
C VAL A 121 0.41 -8.88 -13.37
N PRO A 122 -0.51 -9.71 -12.82
CA PRO A 122 -0.46 -10.14 -11.42
C PRO A 122 0.86 -10.82 -11.01
N ALA A 123 1.51 -11.53 -11.95
CA ALA A 123 2.79 -12.19 -11.73
C ALA A 123 3.91 -11.22 -11.32
N LEU A 124 3.83 -9.93 -11.68
CA LEU A 124 4.80 -8.93 -11.23
C LEU A 124 4.71 -8.67 -9.73
N SER A 125 3.54 -8.82 -9.11
CA SER A 125 3.38 -8.67 -7.66
C SER A 125 4.07 -9.81 -6.90
N GLU A 126 4.04 -11.02 -7.45
CA GLU A 126 4.73 -12.18 -6.88
C GLU A 126 6.25 -12.08 -7.10
N THR A 127 6.67 -11.58 -8.26
CA THR A 127 8.09 -11.45 -8.63
C THR A 127 8.78 -10.31 -7.88
N PHE A 128 8.07 -9.20 -7.64
CA PHE A 128 8.60 -7.99 -7.01
C PHE A 128 7.80 -7.59 -5.76
N PRO A 129 7.80 -8.43 -4.70
CA PRO A 129 7.01 -8.18 -3.49
C PRO A 129 7.42 -6.90 -2.74
N SER A 130 8.68 -6.47 -2.87
CA SER A 130 9.17 -5.22 -2.28
C SER A 130 8.57 -3.97 -2.92
N VAL A 131 8.22 -4.02 -4.21
CA VAL A 131 7.57 -2.92 -4.94
C VAL A 131 6.05 -3.00 -4.80
N ALA A 132 5.54 -4.23 -4.68
CA ALA A 132 4.14 -4.55 -4.48
C ALA A 132 3.70 -4.49 -3.01
N SER A 133 4.53 -4.00 -2.09
CA SER A 133 4.13 -3.77 -0.70
C SER A 133 4.42 -2.33 -0.29
N LEU A 134 3.38 -1.69 0.26
CA LEU A 134 3.50 -0.38 0.88
C LEU A 134 3.62 -0.60 2.38
N SER A 135 4.63 0.00 3.01
CA SER A 135 4.84 -0.12 4.45
C SER A 135 4.91 1.26 5.08
N ARG A 136 4.28 1.39 6.25
CA ARG A 136 4.30 2.61 7.04
C ARG A 136 4.44 2.27 8.51
N THR A 137 5.46 2.85 9.14
CA THR A 137 5.62 2.85 10.58
C THR A 137 5.00 4.12 11.15
N VAL A 138 4.15 4.00 12.16
CA VAL A 138 3.57 5.15 12.83
C VAL A 138 3.68 5.03 14.35
N LEU A 139 4.04 6.14 14.97
CA LEU A 139 4.07 6.32 16.42
C LEU A 139 2.79 7.01 16.86
N VAL A 140 2.06 6.37 17.76
CA VAL A 140 0.87 6.92 18.40
C VAL A 140 1.21 7.23 19.85
N SER A 141 1.02 8.49 20.26
CA SER A 141 0.96 8.85 21.67
C SER A 141 -0.49 8.71 22.15
N HIS A 142 -0.75 7.87 23.13
CA HIS A 142 -2.06 7.83 23.78
C HIS A 142 -2.09 8.99 24.77
N ASP A 143 -2.98 9.97 24.55
CA ASP A 143 -3.19 11.05 25.51
C ASP A 143 -3.85 10.42 26.75
N ALA A 144 -3.17 10.46 27.89
CA ALA A 144 -3.64 9.95 29.19
C ALA A 144 -4.70 10.86 29.81
#